data_AF-A0AAD2FU23-F1
#
_entry.id   AF-A0AAD2FU23-F1
#
_cell.length_a   1.000
_cell.length_b   1.000
_cell.length_c   1.000
_cell.angle_alpha   90.00
_cell.angle_beta   90.00
_cell.angle_gamma   90.00
#
_symmetry.space_group_name_H-M   'P 1'
#
loop_
_entity.id
_entity.type
_entity.pdbx_description
1 polymer ?
#
loop_
_entity_poly.entity_id
_entity_poly.type
_entity_poly.pdbx_seq_one_letter_code
_entity_poly.pdbx_strand_id
1 'polypeptide(L)'
;MKVHCLISALVTFGATAAEAKFPANEPSYLNFVLPPSLRKNDTAYEHQPAHFGNHFSVFAKDGNLVQKVYYDEDDNFCSYDPPAPKNGTKPKDPWAPPFIALIDRGGCTFVTKVRNAQRRGASAVILADSVEEDKIHVVADDGSGHDVSIPSVMMKKSDADAVKHSMGKKHTIVAELAWHWPKHRHHAEIEYWYSPNSMHSAEFLGNFSTIVQTLGDKLNFTLHHHILDGKDLDCHGKASKETDFCYNMCTNNGRYCTVGHHGVPGKDVVIESLRRMCIEKHYPGDPWWAYLNHFTEQCMEQKDEEYFANEDCLKDAFSHASIDQATIDACMKDSGDITSDSTNTMLEEAMKSVEEYGAFESPTVLVNGVPLTWNALTPKTVFDVYCHAWEYGMAPHACYKCEFCGDPVACIARDPMECHPDDGKEPEDGPSPSPSKGSGSGKGMKGRHWGWFFVFCCMAGAGGYVYYKKRMEGGDGFGSYTLADAFMSDSA
;
A
#
# COMPACT_ATOMS: atom_id res chain seq x y z
N MET A 1 21.84 0.69 -82.70
CA MET A 1 20.75 0.93 -81.73
C MET A 1 21.38 1.26 -80.38
N LYS A 2 21.25 2.52 -79.93
CA LYS A 2 21.65 2.93 -78.57
C LYS A 2 20.45 2.69 -77.66
N VAL A 3 20.60 1.80 -76.67
CA VAL A 3 19.61 1.62 -75.61
C VAL A 3 20.10 2.38 -74.38
N HIS A 4 19.37 3.43 -73.99
CA HIS A 4 19.53 4.08 -72.70
C HIS A 4 18.95 3.16 -71.62
N CYS A 5 19.77 2.79 -70.63
CA CYS A 5 19.31 2.18 -69.40
C CYS A 5 19.33 3.26 -68.31
N LEU A 6 18.15 3.75 -67.95
CA LEU A 6 17.93 4.66 -66.82
C LEU A 6 18.25 3.92 -65.52
N ILE A 7 19.22 4.44 -64.75
CA ILE A 7 19.49 4.02 -63.38
C ILE A 7 18.40 4.65 -62.51
N SER A 8 17.46 3.83 -62.04
CA SER A 8 16.49 4.23 -61.02
C SER A 8 17.20 4.16 -59.66
N ALA A 9 17.49 5.30 -59.06
CA ALA A 9 17.97 5.36 -57.68
C ALA A 9 16.82 4.96 -56.75
N LEU A 10 16.86 3.73 -56.23
CA LEU A 10 16.04 3.35 -55.08
C LEU A 10 16.61 4.07 -53.86
N VAL A 11 15.97 5.16 -53.46
CA VAL A 11 16.13 5.74 -52.13
C VAL A 11 15.45 4.79 -51.16
N THR A 12 16.21 3.86 -50.58
CA THR A 12 15.78 3.13 -49.39
C THR A 12 15.67 4.13 -48.25
N PHE A 13 14.45 4.60 -47.97
CA PHE A 13 14.11 5.14 -46.66
C PHE A 13 14.26 3.99 -45.67
N GLY A 14 15.43 3.86 -45.07
CA GLY A 14 15.61 3.08 -43.86
C GLY A 14 14.80 3.78 -42.77
N ALA A 15 13.56 3.35 -42.57
CA ALA A 15 12.88 3.58 -41.32
C ALA A 15 13.65 2.77 -40.28
N THR A 16 14.64 3.41 -39.64
CA THR A 16 15.09 2.97 -38.32
C THR A 16 13.86 3.10 -37.43
N ALA A 17 13.13 2.00 -37.28
CA ALA A 17 12.20 1.86 -36.17
C ALA A 17 13.07 1.98 -34.92
N ALA A 18 13.10 3.17 -34.34
CA ALA A 18 13.56 3.35 -32.97
C ALA A 18 12.56 2.55 -32.12
N GLU A 19 12.90 1.29 -31.88
CA GLU A 19 12.22 0.46 -30.91
C GLU A 19 12.37 1.21 -29.58
N ALA A 20 11.25 1.70 -29.04
CA ALA A 20 11.25 2.32 -27.74
C ALA A 20 11.85 1.31 -26.76
N LYS A 21 13.03 1.60 -26.22
CA LYS A 21 13.60 0.78 -25.15
C LYS A 21 12.81 1.11 -23.89
N PHE A 22 11.91 0.22 -23.51
CA PHE A 22 11.48 0.13 -22.12
C PHE A 22 12.76 0.01 -21.28
N PRO A 23 13.01 0.93 -20.33
CA PRO A 23 14.12 0.75 -19.42
C PRO A 23 13.86 -0.54 -18.66
N ALA A 24 14.76 -1.52 -18.77
CA ALA A 24 14.66 -2.71 -17.94
C ALA A 24 14.69 -2.26 -16.47
N ASN A 25 13.75 -2.78 -15.67
CA ASN A 25 13.57 -2.50 -14.24
C ASN A 25 12.84 -1.19 -13.89
N GLU A 26 12.33 -0.42 -14.85
CA GLU A 26 11.40 0.68 -14.54
C GLU A 26 9.94 0.18 -14.63
N PRO A 27 9.06 0.52 -13.68
CA PRO A 27 7.66 0.05 -13.67
C PRO A 27 6.78 0.71 -14.73
N SER A 28 7.25 1.83 -15.31
CA SER A 28 6.48 2.60 -16.27
C SER A 28 7.36 3.33 -17.29
N TYR A 29 6.73 3.70 -18.40
CA TYR A 29 7.33 4.42 -19.52
C TYR A 29 6.41 5.57 -19.94
N LEU A 30 6.99 6.77 -20.05
CA LEU A 30 6.29 7.97 -20.52
C LEU A 30 7.04 8.62 -21.69
N ASN A 31 6.35 8.89 -22.79
CA ASN A 31 6.90 9.65 -23.91
C ASN A 31 5.82 10.44 -24.65
N PHE A 32 6.22 11.51 -25.35
CA PHE A 32 5.31 12.29 -26.19
C PHE A 32 5.55 11.95 -27.66
N VAL A 33 4.60 11.24 -28.26
CA VAL A 33 4.63 10.81 -29.66
C VAL A 33 4.45 12.01 -30.60
N LEU A 34 3.60 12.97 -30.22
CA LEU A 34 3.36 14.19 -30.98
C LEU A 34 3.46 15.44 -30.10
N PRO A 35 4.02 16.55 -30.64
CA PRO A 35 4.75 16.61 -31.91
C PRO A 35 6.11 15.87 -31.80
N PRO A 36 6.74 15.48 -32.92
CA PRO A 36 8.04 14.80 -32.90
C PRO A 36 9.16 15.55 -32.16
N SER A 37 9.04 16.87 -32.02
CA SER A 37 9.97 17.70 -31.25
C SER A 37 9.94 17.45 -29.74
N LEU A 38 8.88 16.83 -29.20
CA LEU A 38 8.79 16.40 -27.81
C LEU A 38 9.17 14.92 -27.63
N ARG A 39 9.42 14.18 -28.72
CA ARG A 39 9.72 12.75 -28.61
C ARG A 39 11.17 12.56 -28.15
N LYS A 40 11.36 11.75 -27.09
CA LYS A 40 12.68 11.22 -26.70
C LYS A 40 12.90 9.92 -27.47
N ASN A 41 13.84 9.88 -28.43
CA ASN A 41 13.97 8.73 -29.37
C ASN A 41 14.66 7.51 -28.74
N ASP A 42 15.65 7.75 -27.89
CA ASP A 42 16.48 6.69 -27.29
C ASP A 42 16.22 6.53 -25.78
N THR A 43 15.30 7.32 -25.22
CA THR A 43 14.99 7.37 -23.80
C THR A 43 13.51 7.68 -23.57
N ALA A 44 13.09 7.65 -22.31
CA ALA A 44 11.77 8.11 -21.86
C ALA A 44 11.90 9.45 -21.10
N TYR A 45 10.76 10.05 -20.78
CA TYR A 45 10.72 11.12 -19.78
C TYR A 45 10.96 10.51 -18.41
N GLU A 46 11.73 11.21 -17.57
CA GLU A 46 11.86 10.84 -16.16
C GLU A 46 10.52 11.10 -15.47
N HIS A 47 10.02 10.10 -14.76
CA HIS A 47 8.72 10.15 -14.11
C HIS A 47 8.66 9.19 -12.93
N GLN A 48 7.73 9.45 -12.01
CA GLN A 48 7.42 8.57 -10.88
C GLN A 48 5.97 8.07 -11.04
N PRO A 49 5.71 6.75 -11.08
CA PRO A 49 4.34 6.24 -11.04
C PRO A 49 3.67 6.57 -9.69
N ALA A 50 2.34 6.69 -9.72
CA ALA A 50 1.57 6.80 -8.50
C ALA A 50 1.48 5.47 -7.75
N HIS A 51 1.62 5.54 -6.43
CA HIS A 51 1.48 4.42 -5.51
C HIS A 51 0.01 4.13 -5.18
N PHE A 52 -0.89 4.39 -6.13
CA PHE A 52 -2.33 4.14 -6.00
C PHE A 52 -2.94 3.80 -7.35
N GLY A 53 -4.13 3.20 -7.30
CA GLY A 53 -4.86 2.72 -8.46
C GLY A 53 -4.50 1.28 -8.84
N ASN A 54 -5.34 0.66 -9.67
CA ASN A 54 -5.32 -0.79 -9.90
C ASN A 54 -4.26 -1.30 -10.91
N HIS A 55 -3.42 -0.43 -11.46
CA HIS A 55 -2.45 -0.76 -12.51
C HIS A 55 -1.18 -1.45 -11.99
N PHE A 56 -1.01 -1.50 -10.66
CA PHE A 56 0.00 -2.31 -9.95
C PHE A 56 -0.65 -3.25 -8.90
N SER A 57 -1.82 -3.82 -9.23
CA SER A 57 -2.46 -4.88 -8.44
C SER A 57 -2.10 -6.28 -8.96
N VAL A 58 -2.36 -7.33 -8.17
CA VAL A 58 -2.14 -8.74 -8.62
C VAL A 58 -2.90 -9.11 -9.90
N PHE A 59 -3.96 -8.38 -10.23
CA PHE A 59 -4.77 -8.58 -11.44
C PHE A 59 -4.39 -7.63 -12.57
N ALA A 60 -3.47 -6.70 -12.32
CA ALA A 60 -3.02 -5.77 -13.33
C ALA A 60 -2.32 -6.53 -14.46
N LYS A 61 -2.67 -6.16 -15.69
CA LYS A 61 -1.96 -6.63 -16.87
C LYS A 61 -0.96 -5.56 -17.27
N ASP A 62 0.22 -6.01 -17.67
CA ASP A 62 1.15 -5.20 -18.47
C ASP A 62 0.36 -4.55 -19.61
N GLY A 63 0.55 -3.25 -19.82
CA GLY A 63 -0.32 -2.48 -20.70
C GLY A 63 0.30 -1.20 -21.20
N ASN A 64 -0.26 -0.67 -22.28
CA ASN A 64 0.07 0.65 -22.79
C ASN A 64 -1.17 1.37 -23.34
N LEU A 65 -1.11 2.69 -23.34
CA LEU A 65 -2.09 3.55 -23.99
C LEU A 65 -1.37 4.70 -24.71
N VAL A 66 -1.90 5.07 -25.87
CA VAL A 66 -1.46 6.23 -26.64
C VAL A 66 -2.67 7.12 -26.86
N GLN A 67 -2.66 8.31 -26.27
CA GLN A 67 -3.83 9.19 -26.28
C GLN A 67 -3.44 10.65 -26.35
N LYS A 68 -4.41 11.48 -26.79
CA LYS A 68 -4.25 12.92 -26.82
C LYS A 68 -4.19 13.48 -25.40
N VAL A 69 -3.24 14.38 -25.18
CA VAL A 69 -3.05 15.07 -23.89
C VAL A 69 -3.82 16.38 -23.90
N TYR A 70 -4.58 16.62 -22.84
CA TYR A 70 -5.28 17.87 -22.60
C TYR A 70 -4.79 18.52 -21.30
N TYR A 71 -4.78 19.85 -21.29
CA TYR A 71 -4.35 20.67 -20.17
C TYR A 71 -5.25 21.91 -20.09
N ASP A 72 -5.63 22.29 -18.87
CA ASP A 72 -6.27 23.57 -18.58
C ASP A 72 -5.56 24.23 -17.41
N GLU A 73 -5.02 25.42 -17.62
CA GLU A 73 -4.32 26.20 -16.58
C GLU A 73 -5.26 26.63 -15.44
N ASP A 74 -6.56 26.64 -15.70
CA ASP A 74 -7.59 27.04 -14.75
C ASP A 74 -8.20 25.87 -13.97
N ASP A 75 -7.84 24.63 -14.30
CA ASP A 75 -8.41 23.43 -13.70
C ASP A 75 -7.36 22.56 -13.03
N ASN A 76 -7.32 22.61 -11.70
CA ASN A 76 -6.43 21.78 -10.90
C ASN A 76 -7.05 20.41 -10.52
N PHE A 77 -8.24 20.09 -11.03
CA PHE A 77 -8.98 18.85 -10.76
C PHE A 77 -9.29 18.58 -9.28
N CYS A 78 -9.31 19.61 -8.44
CA CYS A 78 -9.72 19.47 -7.03
C CYS A 78 -11.25 19.43 -6.83
N SER A 79 -12.02 19.74 -7.88
CA SER A 79 -13.48 19.62 -7.89
C SER A 79 -13.92 18.54 -8.88
N TYR A 80 -15.09 17.95 -8.67
CA TYR A 80 -15.73 17.11 -9.68
C TYR A 80 -16.11 17.92 -10.92
N ASP A 81 -16.72 19.09 -10.74
CA ASP A 81 -17.15 19.94 -11.85
C ASP A 81 -15.98 20.77 -12.39
N PRO A 82 -15.85 20.88 -13.73
CA PRO A 82 -14.85 21.75 -14.34
C PRO A 82 -15.10 23.21 -13.95
N PRO A 83 -14.04 24.04 -13.86
CA PRO A 83 -14.16 25.44 -13.50
C PRO A 83 -15.09 26.17 -14.48
N ALA A 84 -15.88 27.09 -13.94
CA ALA A 84 -16.74 27.93 -14.75
C ALA A 84 -15.89 28.80 -15.70
N PRO A 85 -16.32 29.02 -16.95
CA PRO A 85 -15.59 29.87 -17.88
C PRO A 85 -15.49 31.29 -17.32
N LYS A 86 -14.27 31.83 -17.24
CA LYS A 86 -13.97 33.14 -16.63
C LYS A 86 -14.72 34.33 -17.26
N ASN A 87 -15.33 34.18 -18.44
CA ASN A 87 -15.95 35.27 -19.21
C ASN A 87 -17.39 35.00 -19.73
N GLY A 88 -18.13 34.03 -19.17
CA GLY A 88 -19.49 33.72 -19.65
C GLY A 88 -19.55 33.17 -21.09
N THR A 89 -18.39 32.81 -21.65
CA THR A 89 -18.27 31.99 -22.85
C THR A 89 -18.86 30.61 -22.59
N LYS A 90 -19.33 29.92 -23.64
CA LYS A 90 -19.71 28.51 -23.52
C LYS A 90 -18.59 27.74 -22.82
N PRO A 91 -18.91 26.73 -21.97
CA PRO A 91 -17.91 25.79 -21.47
C PRO A 91 -17.01 25.37 -22.63
N LYS A 92 -15.69 25.30 -22.43
CA LYS A 92 -14.81 24.58 -23.37
C LYS A 92 -15.51 23.26 -23.66
N ASP A 93 -15.66 22.90 -24.93
CA ASP A 93 -16.26 21.61 -25.27
C ASP A 93 -15.58 20.53 -24.41
N PRO A 94 -16.35 19.72 -23.67
CA PRO A 94 -15.78 18.71 -22.80
C PRO A 94 -14.84 17.85 -23.63
N TRP A 95 -13.64 17.59 -23.10
CA TRP A 95 -12.64 16.80 -23.82
C TRP A 95 -13.23 15.44 -24.13
N ALA A 96 -13.20 15.06 -25.41
CA ALA A 96 -13.78 13.79 -25.85
C ALA A 96 -12.96 12.62 -25.26
N PRO A 97 -13.56 11.75 -24.44
CA PRO A 97 -12.89 10.54 -23.96
C PRO A 97 -12.62 9.57 -25.11
N PRO A 98 -11.58 8.72 -25.00
CA PRO A 98 -10.54 8.71 -23.96
C PRO A 98 -9.46 9.78 -24.18
N PHE A 99 -8.88 10.31 -23.09
CA PHE A 99 -7.77 11.26 -23.16
C PHE A 99 -6.79 11.09 -21.99
N ILE A 100 -5.62 11.75 -22.05
CA ILE A 100 -4.70 11.90 -20.90
C ILE A 100 -4.83 13.32 -20.36
N ALA A 101 -5.04 13.47 -19.05
CA ALA A 101 -5.05 14.78 -18.42
C ALA A 101 -3.63 15.14 -17.96
N LEU A 102 -3.11 16.30 -18.36
CA LEU A 102 -1.96 16.93 -17.71
C LEU A 102 -2.49 17.86 -16.62
N ILE A 103 -2.08 17.67 -15.36
CA ILE A 103 -2.64 18.36 -14.21
C ILE A 103 -1.51 18.89 -13.31
N ASP A 104 -1.62 20.15 -12.89
CA ASP A 104 -0.63 20.75 -11.98
C ASP A 104 -0.74 20.25 -10.54
N ARG A 105 0.42 20.06 -9.89
CA ARG A 105 0.55 19.79 -8.45
C ARG A 105 -0.03 20.95 -7.63
N GLY A 106 -0.65 20.61 -6.49
CA GLY A 106 -1.14 21.57 -5.49
C GLY A 106 -2.67 21.69 -5.41
N GLY A 107 -3.16 22.36 -4.35
CA GLY A 107 -4.59 22.62 -4.10
C GLY A 107 -5.36 21.49 -3.41
N CYS A 108 -5.05 20.23 -3.70
CA CYS A 108 -5.63 19.03 -3.08
C CYS A 108 -4.71 17.81 -3.29
N THR A 109 -5.06 16.66 -2.72
CA THR A 109 -4.30 15.40 -2.83
C THR A 109 -4.22 14.89 -4.27
N PHE A 110 -3.17 14.12 -4.58
CA PHE A 110 -2.99 13.52 -5.91
C PHE A 110 -4.14 12.56 -6.26
N VAL A 111 -4.55 11.75 -5.28
CA VAL A 111 -5.68 10.83 -5.41
C VAL A 111 -6.95 11.58 -5.82
N THR A 112 -7.26 12.72 -5.17
CA THR A 112 -8.42 13.55 -5.52
C THR A 112 -8.37 14.03 -6.98
N LYS A 113 -7.20 14.49 -7.44
CA LYS A 113 -7.01 14.94 -8.83
C LYS A 113 -7.27 13.81 -9.82
N VAL A 114 -6.65 12.65 -9.59
CA VAL A 114 -6.74 11.50 -10.50
C VAL A 114 -8.15 10.93 -10.50
N ARG A 115 -8.80 10.82 -9.33
CA ARG A 115 -10.20 10.41 -9.20
C ARG A 115 -11.14 11.32 -9.97
N ASN A 116 -10.99 12.64 -9.85
CA ASN A 116 -11.83 13.58 -10.59
C ASN A 116 -11.55 13.54 -12.09
N ALA A 117 -10.29 13.35 -12.50
CA ALA A 117 -9.94 13.16 -13.91
C ALA A 117 -10.57 11.88 -14.49
N GLN A 118 -10.48 10.76 -13.77
CA GLN A 118 -11.14 9.50 -14.13
C GLN A 118 -12.65 9.69 -14.33
N ARG A 119 -13.31 10.33 -13.37
CA ARG A 119 -14.76 10.60 -13.43
C ARG A 119 -15.16 11.47 -14.62
N ARG A 120 -14.23 12.29 -15.14
CA ARG A 120 -14.40 13.12 -16.34
C ARG A 120 -13.98 12.42 -17.64
N GLY A 121 -13.68 11.12 -17.60
CA GLY A 121 -13.34 10.32 -18.79
C GLY A 121 -11.86 10.33 -19.17
N ALA A 122 -10.97 10.79 -18.30
CA ALA A 122 -9.54 10.57 -18.48
C ALA A 122 -9.25 9.07 -18.44
N SER A 123 -8.32 8.63 -19.29
CA SER A 123 -7.80 7.27 -19.36
C SER A 123 -6.44 7.12 -18.68
N ALA A 124 -5.75 8.24 -18.43
CA ALA A 124 -4.58 8.34 -17.56
C ALA A 124 -4.35 9.79 -17.14
N VAL A 125 -3.47 10.00 -16.16
CA VAL A 125 -3.07 11.32 -15.70
C VAL A 125 -1.55 11.48 -15.70
N ILE A 126 -1.08 12.62 -16.19
CA ILE A 126 0.28 13.10 -16.00
C ILE A 126 0.20 14.28 -15.01
N LEU A 127 0.79 14.12 -13.84
CA LEU A 127 0.94 15.17 -12.84
C LEU A 127 2.20 15.98 -13.17
N ALA A 128 2.06 17.29 -13.34
CA ALA A 128 3.16 18.20 -13.51
C ALA A 128 3.62 18.69 -12.14
N ASP A 129 4.88 18.43 -11.79
CA ASP A 129 5.44 18.99 -10.56
C ASP A 129 5.45 20.53 -10.62
N SER A 130 5.29 21.15 -9.46
CA SER A 130 5.33 22.60 -9.26
C SER A 130 6.70 23.10 -8.82
N VAL A 131 7.58 22.22 -8.36
CA VAL A 131 8.93 22.54 -7.88
C VAL A 131 9.96 21.90 -8.82
N GLU A 132 11.05 22.62 -9.11
CA GLU A 132 12.18 22.03 -9.85
C GLU A 132 13.14 21.42 -8.82
N GLU A 133 13.19 20.09 -8.78
CA GLU A 133 13.97 19.31 -7.82
C GLU A 133 14.74 18.22 -8.57
N ASP A 134 15.85 17.77 -8.00
CA ASP A 134 16.72 16.78 -8.65
C ASP A 134 16.01 15.42 -8.80
N LYS A 135 15.16 15.06 -7.84
CA LYS A 135 14.35 13.84 -7.80
C LYS A 135 12.87 14.17 -7.83
N ILE A 136 12.09 13.35 -8.52
CA ILE A 136 10.62 13.41 -8.47
C ILE A 136 10.16 12.71 -7.21
N HIS A 137 9.36 13.38 -6.38
CA HIS A 137 8.84 12.78 -5.16
C HIS A 137 7.83 11.67 -5.43
N VAL A 138 7.77 10.69 -4.51
CA VAL A 138 6.78 9.61 -4.54
C VAL A 138 5.37 10.20 -4.53
N VAL A 139 4.53 9.74 -5.45
CA VAL A 139 3.13 10.12 -5.53
C VAL A 139 2.32 9.12 -4.71
N ALA A 140 2.35 9.30 -3.39
CA ALA A 140 1.72 8.38 -2.45
C ALA A 140 0.19 8.43 -2.47
N ASP A 141 -0.42 7.31 -2.07
CA ASP A 141 -1.85 7.25 -1.73
C ASP A 141 -2.11 8.09 -0.46
N ASP A 142 -3.29 8.71 -0.38
CA ASP A 142 -3.77 9.40 0.80
C ASP A 142 -4.70 8.51 1.66
N GLY A 143 -4.73 7.22 1.39
CA GLY A 143 -5.61 6.22 2.01
C GLY A 143 -7.01 6.14 1.40
N SER A 144 -7.28 6.92 0.35
CA SER A 144 -8.59 6.89 -0.33
C SER A 144 -8.53 6.33 -1.75
N GLY A 145 -7.35 6.03 -2.30
CA GLY A 145 -7.12 5.75 -3.72
C GLY A 145 -7.71 4.45 -4.28
N HIS A 146 -8.40 3.65 -3.47
CA HIS A 146 -8.93 2.35 -3.89
C HIS A 146 -9.98 2.41 -5.02
N ASP A 147 -10.64 3.55 -5.27
CA ASP A 147 -11.59 3.74 -6.37
C ASP A 147 -10.92 4.24 -7.68
N VAL A 148 -9.62 4.51 -7.65
CA VAL A 148 -8.84 4.90 -8.83
C VAL A 148 -8.46 3.66 -9.64
N SER A 149 -8.69 3.72 -10.94
CA SER A 149 -8.51 2.61 -11.90
C SER A 149 -7.73 3.01 -13.17
N ILE A 150 -7.32 4.28 -13.26
CA ILE A 150 -6.50 4.79 -14.35
C ILE A 150 -5.05 4.96 -13.87
N PRO A 151 -4.05 4.69 -14.74
CA PRO A 151 -2.66 4.92 -14.41
C PRO A 151 -2.37 6.42 -14.29
N SER A 152 -1.46 6.76 -13.37
CA SER A 152 -0.99 8.13 -13.21
C SER A 152 0.49 8.18 -12.90
N VAL A 153 1.17 9.18 -13.46
CA VAL A 153 2.60 9.42 -13.27
C VAL A 153 2.85 10.89 -12.97
N MET A 154 3.87 11.21 -12.20
CA MET A 154 4.38 12.56 -12.03
C MET A 154 5.64 12.76 -12.85
N MET A 155 5.77 13.91 -13.49
CA MET A 155 6.95 14.30 -14.26
C MET A 155 7.56 15.60 -13.74
N LYS A 156 8.86 15.80 -14.02
CA LYS A 156 9.58 17.03 -13.66
C LYS A 156 8.90 18.28 -14.21
N LYS A 157 8.97 19.36 -13.43
CA LYS A 157 8.40 20.66 -13.79
C LYS A 157 8.93 21.17 -15.13
N SER A 158 10.25 21.17 -15.34
CA SER A 158 10.89 21.62 -16.58
C SER A 158 10.38 20.88 -17.82
N ASP A 159 10.23 19.55 -17.75
CA ASP A 159 9.68 18.74 -18.83
C ASP A 159 8.18 19.04 -19.05
N ALA A 160 7.38 19.21 -17.99
CA ALA A 160 5.97 19.57 -18.09
C ALA A 160 5.77 20.95 -18.72
N ASP A 161 6.60 21.93 -18.37
CA ASP A 161 6.58 23.28 -18.92
C ASP A 161 6.90 23.28 -20.43
N ALA A 162 7.82 22.43 -20.88
CA ALA A 162 8.11 22.25 -22.31
C ALA A 162 6.89 21.71 -23.08
N VAL A 163 6.17 20.75 -22.49
CA VAL A 163 4.93 20.19 -23.05
C VAL A 163 3.84 21.26 -23.14
N LYS A 164 3.58 21.98 -22.04
CA LYS A 164 2.62 23.10 -21.97
C LYS A 164 2.96 24.21 -22.97
N HIS A 165 4.24 24.55 -23.12
CA HIS A 165 4.70 25.53 -24.09
C HIS A 165 4.38 25.10 -25.54
N SER A 166 4.55 23.81 -25.86
CA SER A 166 4.13 23.25 -27.15
C SER A 166 2.62 23.30 -27.35
N MET A 167 1.82 23.04 -26.30
CA MET A 167 0.35 23.21 -26.34
C MET A 167 -0.06 24.66 -26.64
N GLY A 168 0.64 25.65 -26.05
CA GLY A 168 0.42 27.07 -26.32
C GLY A 168 0.64 27.47 -27.79
N LYS A 169 1.47 26.72 -28.52
CA LYS A 169 1.65 26.84 -29.99
C LYS A 169 0.55 26.17 -30.80
N LYS A 170 -0.53 25.69 -30.15
CA LYS A 170 -1.65 24.96 -30.74
C LYS A 170 -1.24 23.64 -31.39
N HIS A 171 -0.11 23.06 -31.00
CA HIS A 171 0.25 21.72 -31.42
C HIS A 171 -0.66 20.70 -30.72
N THR A 172 -1.04 19.65 -31.46
CA THR A 172 -1.67 18.49 -30.85
C THR A 172 -0.61 17.69 -30.11
N ILE A 173 -0.84 17.44 -28.83
CA ILE A 173 0.04 16.64 -27.99
C ILE A 173 -0.55 15.23 -27.87
N VAL A 174 0.25 14.21 -28.12
CA VAL A 174 -0.12 12.82 -27.91
C VAL A 174 0.98 12.18 -27.08
N ALA A 175 0.60 11.52 -25.99
CA ALA A 175 1.53 10.80 -25.14
C ALA A 175 1.27 9.29 -25.22
N GLU A 176 2.34 8.54 -25.07
CA GLU A 176 2.37 7.12 -24.80
C GLU A 176 2.71 6.93 -23.32
N LEU A 177 1.85 6.21 -22.61
CA LEU A 177 2.09 5.74 -21.25
C LEU A 177 1.98 4.22 -21.26
N ALA A 178 3.00 3.54 -20.74
CA ALA A 178 3.01 2.10 -20.60
C ALA A 178 3.46 1.72 -19.19
N TRP A 179 3.03 0.56 -18.72
CA TRP A 179 3.35 0.03 -17.39
C TRP A 179 3.50 -1.48 -17.46
N HIS A 180 4.36 -2.01 -16.60
CA HIS A 180 4.53 -3.44 -16.39
C HIS A 180 5.05 -3.70 -14.98
N TRP A 181 4.94 -4.94 -14.51
CA TRP A 181 5.66 -5.33 -13.29
C TRP A 181 7.19 -5.32 -13.55
N PRO A 182 8.04 -4.66 -12.74
CA PRO A 182 9.49 -4.74 -12.91
C PRO A 182 9.99 -6.17 -12.73
N LYS A 183 10.67 -6.70 -13.75
CA LYS A 183 11.10 -8.10 -13.79
C LYS A 183 12.59 -8.19 -13.55
N HIS A 184 12.99 -8.98 -12.55
CA HIS A 184 14.39 -9.22 -12.23
C HIS A 184 14.82 -10.62 -12.67
N ARG A 185 16.12 -10.78 -12.93
CA ARG A 185 16.69 -12.03 -13.45
C ARG A 185 17.21 -12.99 -12.37
N HIS A 186 17.75 -12.45 -11.28
CA HIS A 186 18.58 -13.23 -10.34
C HIS A 186 17.92 -13.42 -8.97
N HIS A 187 17.23 -12.39 -8.51
CA HIS A 187 16.50 -12.33 -7.26
C HIS A 187 15.30 -11.39 -7.46
N ALA A 188 14.23 -11.58 -6.70
CA ALA A 188 13.21 -10.56 -6.54
C ALA A 188 13.32 -9.95 -5.13
N GLU A 189 12.94 -8.70 -5.02
CA GLU A 189 13.03 -7.91 -3.79
C GLU A 189 11.61 -7.71 -3.26
N ILE A 190 11.43 -7.94 -1.96
CA ILE A 190 10.20 -7.62 -1.25
C ILE A 190 10.59 -6.76 -0.05
N GLU A 191 10.03 -5.57 0.01
CA GLU A 191 10.21 -4.64 1.11
C GLU A 191 8.88 -4.52 1.85
N TYR A 192 8.90 -4.67 3.17
CA TYR A 192 7.69 -4.76 4.00
C TYR A 192 7.78 -3.78 5.18
N TRP A 193 7.01 -2.70 5.12
CA TRP A 193 6.87 -1.73 6.21
C TRP A 193 5.76 -2.17 7.15
N TYR A 194 6.03 -2.19 8.45
CA TYR A 194 5.04 -2.61 9.44
C TYR A 194 5.26 -1.99 10.81
N SER A 195 4.24 -2.11 11.67
CA SER A 195 4.32 -1.76 13.08
C SER A 195 4.35 -3.02 13.96
N PRO A 196 5.24 -3.10 14.97
CA PRO A 196 5.33 -4.24 15.87
C PRO A 196 4.04 -4.61 16.62
N ASN A 197 3.14 -3.66 16.86
CA ASN A 197 1.86 -3.88 17.56
C ASN A 197 0.69 -4.27 16.62
N SER A 198 0.96 -4.51 15.33
CA SER A 198 -0.08 -4.91 14.36
C SER A 198 -0.25 -6.43 14.34
N MET A 199 -1.38 -6.94 14.84
CA MET A 199 -1.71 -8.37 14.75
C MET A 199 -1.78 -8.87 13.29
N HIS A 200 -2.28 -8.04 12.37
CA HIS A 200 -2.31 -8.38 10.95
C HIS A 200 -0.89 -8.57 10.37
N SER A 201 0.05 -7.72 10.76
CA SER A 201 1.44 -7.86 10.35
C SER A 201 2.10 -9.08 10.99
N ALA A 202 1.79 -9.35 12.26
CA ALA A 202 2.31 -10.52 12.96
C ALA A 202 1.84 -11.84 12.30
N GLU A 203 0.55 -11.95 11.98
CA GLU A 203 -0.02 -13.10 11.26
C GLU A 203 0.58 -13.26 9.86
N PHE A 204 0.74 -12.16 9.12
CA PHE A 204 1.38 -12.18 7.80
C PHE A 204 2.82 -12.69 7.90
N LEU A 205 3.63 -12.08 8.78
CA LEU A 205 5.05 -12.42 8.90
C LEU A 205 5.26 -13.85 9.41
N GLY A 206 4.46 -14.29 10.38
CA GLY A 206 4.50 -15.67 10.89
C GLY A 206 4.28 -16.69 9.77
N ASN A 207 3.26 -16.49 8.95
CA ASN A 207 2.96 -17.38 7.82
C ASN A 207 3.96 -17.23 6.65
N PHE A 208 4.41 -16.00 6.37
CA PHE A 208 5.31 -15.72 5.24
C PHE A 208 6.76 -16.14 5.52
N SER A 209 7.15 -16.30 6.79
CA SER A 209 8.48 -16.76 7.20
C SER A 209 8.92 -18.05 6.49
N THR A 210 8.00 -19.01 6.32
CA THR A 210 8.24 -20.28 5.63
C THR A 210 8.62 -20.05 4.16
N ILE A 211 7.96 -19.10 3.49
CA ILE A 211 8.26 -18.71 2.11
C ILE A 211 9.65 -18.08 2.05
N VAL A 212 9.97 -17.15 2.95
CA VAL A 212 11.26 -16.48 3.01
C VAL A 212 12.40 -17.47 3.22
N GLN A 213 12.28 -18.35 4.22
CA GLN A 213 13.29 -19.35 4.54
C GLN A 213 13.51 -20.34 3.39
N THR A 214 12.44 -20.76 2.71
CA THR A 214 12.54 -21.75 1.62
C THR A 214 13.12 -21.16 0.34
N LEU A 215 12.80 -19.89 0.03
CA LEU A 215 13.31 -19.23 -1.17
C LEU A 215 14.76 -18.79 -1.03
N GLY A 216 15.24 -18.54 0.19
CA GLY A 216 16.64 -18.24 0.47
C GLY A 216 17.20 -17.10 -0.40
N ASP A 217 18.29 -17.36 -1.13
CA ASP A 217 18.97 -16.37 -1.97
C ASP A 217 18.16 -15.88 -3.18
N LYS A 218 17.00 -16.50 -3.46
CA LYS A 218 16.08 -16.05 -4.52
C LYS A 218 15.15 -14.92 -4.08
N LEU A 219 15.07 -14.63 -2.79
CA LEU A 219 14.23 -13.58 -2.26
C LEU A 219 15.05 -12.69 -1.33
N ASN A 220 15.22 -11.43 -1.74
CA ASN A 220 15.68 -10.39 -0.84
C ASN A 220 14.46 -9.83 -0.09
N PHE A 221 14.23 -10.34 1.12
CA PHE A 221 13.12 -9.89 1.98
C PHE A 221 13.66 -8.90 3.01
N THR A 222 13.24 -7.64 2.93
CA THR A 222 13.65 -6.57 3.84
C THR A 222 12.47 -6.09 4.66
N LEU A 223 12.67 -6.02 5.96
CA LEU A 223 11.70 -5.50 6.91
C LEU A 223 12.02 -4.04 7.23
N HIS A 224 10.99 -3.22 7.30
CA HIS A 224 11.09 -1.82 7.67
C HIS A 224 10.08 -1.50 8.78
N HIS A 225 10.48 -0.65 9.70
CA HIS A 225 9.61 -0.20 10.77
C HIS A 225 8.93 1.10 10.40
N HIS A 226 7.60 1.13 10.54
CA HIS A 226 6.80 2.32 10.31
C HIS A 226 6.95 3.29 11.49
N ILE A 227 7.66 4.39 11.27
CA ILE A 227 7.92 5.45 12.25
C ILE A 227 7.42 6.77 11.68
N LEU A 228 6.60 7.48 12.46
CA LEU A 228 6.07 8.80 12.13
C LEU A 228 7.05 9.89 12.57
N ASP A 229 7.22 10.90 11.72
CA ASP A 229 7.94 12.12 12.09
C ASP A 229 7.10 12.93 13.09
N GLY A 230 7.61 13.07 14.31
CA GLY A 230 6.96 13.85 15.35
C GLY A 230 6.88 15.33 15.03
N LYS A 231 7.64 15.85 14.06
CA LYS A 231 7.47 17.21 13.53
C LYS A 231 6.12 17.37 12.81
N ASP A 232 5.70 16.37 12.03
CA ASP A 232 4.43 16.40 11.30
C ASP A 232 3.22 16.28 12.22
N LEU A 233 3.42 15.61 13.36
CA LEU A 233 2.44 15.52 14.45
C LEU A 233 2.49 16.70 15.43
N ASP A 234 3.35 17.69 15.19
CA ASP A 234 3.58 18.82 16.09
C ASP A 234 3.98 18.41 17.53
N CYS A 235 4.67 17.26 17.63
CA CYS A 235 5.12 16.62 18.86
C CYS A 235 6.58 16.90 19.23
N HIS A 236 7.42 17.32 18.27
CA HIS A 236 8.84 17.55 18.55
C HIS A 236 9.03 18.65 19.60
N GLY A 237 9.69 18.31 20.72
CA GLY A 237 9.90 19.18 21.87
C GLY A 237 8.79 19.13 22.91
N LYS A 238 7.72 18.35 22.67
CA LYS A 238 6.46 18.36 23.45
C LYS A 238 6.09 17.01 24.07
N ALA A 239 7.01 16.05 24.09
CA ALA A 239 6.79 14.75 24.73
C ALA A 239 7.45 14.67 26.12
N SER A 240 7.47 15.77 26.87
CA SER A 240 8.23 15.87 28.14
C SER A 240 7.37 15.68 29.40
N LYS A 241 6.03 15.76 29.29
CA LYS A 241 5.12 15.59 30.42
C LYS A 241 4.10 14.49 30.13
N GLU A 242 3.82 13.66 31.12
CA GLU A 242 2.83 12.57 31.03
C GLU A 242 1.43 13.03 30.58
N THR A 243 1.08 14.29 30.81
CA THR A 243 -0.19 14.88 30.37
C THR A 243 -0.24 15.22 28.89
N ASP A 244 0.91 15.26 28.22
CA ASP A 244 1.00 15.63 26.81
C ASP A 244 0.69 14.41 25.95
N PHE A 245 -0.20 14.56 24.97
CA PHE A 245 -0.55 13.47 24.04
C PHE A 245 0.69 12.81 23.39
N CYS A 246 1.68 13.63 23.04
CA CYS A 246 2.95 13.19 22.46
C CYS A 246 3.81 12.33 23.40
N TYR A 247 3.65 12.46 24.72
CA TYR A 247 4.43 11.69 25.69
C TYR A 247 4.16 10.19 25.58
N ASN A 248 2.91 9.78 25.33
CA ASN A 248 2.57 8.36 25.20
C ASN A 248 2.84 7.78 23.80
N MET A 249 3.06 8.63 22.80
CA MET A 249 3.25 8.20 21.41
C MET A 249 4.70 8.17 20.96
N CYS A 250 5.56 8.98 21.58
CA CYS A 250 6.84 9.32 20.98
C CYS A 250 8.03 9.08 21.93
N THR A 251 9.17 8.78 21.34
CA THR A 251 10.49 8.78 21.99
C THR A 251 11.26 10.05 21.64
N ASN A 252 12.44 10.22 22.25
CA ASN A 252 13.39 11.29 21.93
C ASN A 252 12.79 12.71 22.04
N ASN A 253 12.00 12.95 23.09
CA ASN A 253 11.25 14.20 23.29
C ASN A 253 10.34 14.56 22.09
N GLY A 254 9.70 13.57 21.47
CA GLY A 254 8.69 13.80 20.45
C GLY A 254 9.20 13.77 19.02
N ARG A 255 10.36 13.15 18.76
CA ARG A 255 10.93 13.06 17.41
C ARG A 255 10.39 11.87 16.62
N TYR A 256 10.38 10.70 17.24
CA TYR A 256 9.99 9.46 16.59
C TYR A 256 8.72 8.95 17.26
N CYS A 257 7.64 8.88 16.50
CA CYS A 257 6.32 8.61 17.01
C CYS A 257 5.70 7.40 16.32
N THR A 258 4.73 6.79 16.99
CA THR A 258 3.76 5.90 16.36
C THR A 258 2.46 5.93 17.14
N VAL A 259 1.41 5.36 16.57
CA VAL A 259 0.10 5.27 17.22
C VAL A 259 0.02 3.96 18.00
N GLY A 260 -0.26 4.09 19.29
CA GLY A 260 -0.58 2.96 20.15
C GLY A 260 -1.98 2.40 19.85
N HIS A 261 -2.14 1.09 19.95
CA HIS A 261 -3.42 0.39 19.82
C HIS A 261 -3.50 -0.71 20.89
N HIS A 262 -4.71 -1.10 21.27
CA HIS A 262 -4.96 -2.17 22.25
C HIS A 262 -4.19 -1.95 23.57
N GLY A 263 -4.30 -0.74 24.13
CA GLY A 263 -3.67 -0.37 25.40
C GLY A 263 -2.16 -0.17 25.37
N VAL A 264 -1.46 -0.54 24.30
CA VAL A 264 -0.01 -0.38 24.17
C VAL A 264 0.34 1.08 23.83
N PRO A 265 1.16 1.77 24.65
CA PRO A 265 1.64 3.12 24.33
C PRO A 265 2.49 3.12 23.05
N GLY A 266 2.28 4.11 22.17
CA GLY A 266 3.05 4.24 20.94
C GLY A 266 4.57 4.33 21.20
N LYS A 267 4.99 5.00 22.27
CA LYS A 267 6.42 5.05 22.63
C LYS A 267 7.04 3.66 22.83
N ASP A 268 6.29 2.70 23.36
CA ASP A 268 6.78 1.35 23.62
C ASP A 268 6.87 0.56 22.31
N VAL A 269 5.97 0.83 21.37
CA VAL A 269 6.04 0.32 20.00
C VAL A 269 7.26 0.87 19.26
N VAL A 270 7.60 2.15 19.43
CA VAL A 270 8.84 2.73 18.86
C VAL A 270 10.08 2.05 19.45
N ILE A 271 10.09 1.78 20.76
CA ILE A 271 11.19 1.07 21.43
C ILE A 271 11.31 -0.37 20.92
N GLU A 272 10.19 -1.08 20.73
CA GLU A 272 10.17 -2.42 20.14
C GLU A 272 10.63 -2.40 18.68
N SER A 273 10.26 -1.38 17.89
CA SER A 273 10.80 -1.19 16.54
C SER A 273 12.32 -1.06 16.56
N LEU A 274 12.88 -0.25 17.46
CA LEU A 274 14.33 -0.12 17.60
C LEU A 274 15.00 -1.45 18.02
N ARG A 275 14.39 -2.17 18.97
CA ARG A 275 14.87 -3.48 19.42
C ARG A 275 14.91 -4.48 18.27
N ARG A 276 13.83 -4.56 17.49
CA ARG A 276 13.70 -5.45 16.33
C ARG A 276 14.74 -5.15 15.25
N MET A 277 14.95 -3.88 14.89
CA MET A 277 16.04 -3.52 13.97
C MET A 277 17.42 -3.95 14.48
N CYS A 278 17.67 -3.84 15.79
CA CYS A 278 18.92 -4.34 16.39
C CYS A 278 19.03 -5.87 16.34
N ILE A 279 17.94 -6.60 16.53
CA ILE A 279 17.92 -8.06 16.41
C ILE A 279 18.16 -8.47 14.96
N GLU A 280 17.48 -7.87 13.98
CA GLU A 280 17.69 -8.13 12.55
C GLU A 280 19.16 -7.94 12.15
N LYS A 281 19.80 -6.88 12.66
CA LYS A 281 21.21 -6.59 12.40
C LYS A 281 22.18 -7.61 12.98
N HIS A 282 21.93 -8.12 14.19
CA HIS A 282 22.89 -8.95 14.93
C HIS A 282 22.58 -10.45 14.89
N TYR A 283 21.31 -10.82 14.69
CA TYR A 283 20.79 -12.18 14.75
C TYR A 283 19.80 -12.45 13.59
N PRO A 284 20.21 -12.26 12.32
CA PRO A 284 19.35 -12.52 11.17
C PRO A 284 19.01 -14.01 11.03
N GLY A 285 17.97 -14.32 10.25
CA GLY A 285 17.56 -15.71 9.97
C GLY A 285 16.76 -16.31 11.12
N ASP A 286 17.01 -17.58 11.45
CA ASP A 286 16.18 -18.35 12.39
C ASP A 286 16.00 -17.70 13.77
N PRO A 287 17.04 -17.11 14.42
CA PRO A 287 16.86 -16.43 15.70
C PRO A 287 15.88 -15.25 15.61
N TRP A 288 15.92 -14.47 14.52
CA TRP A 288 15.00 -13.37 14.30
C TRP A 288 13.55 -13.86 14.18
N TRP A 289 13.30 -14.89 13.37
CA TRP A 289 11.97 -15.47 13.20
C TRP A 289 11.45 -16.11 14.49
N ALA A 290 12.33 -16.77 15.25
CA ALA A 290 12.00 -17.34 16.56
C ALA A 290 11.60 -16.25 17.57
N TYR A 291 12.33 -15.13 17.60
CA TYR A 291 11.97 -13.98 18.44
C TYR A 291 10.62 -13.41 18.04
N LEU A 292 10.40 -13.15 16.75
CA LEU A 292 9.17 -12.54 16.24
C LEU A 292 7.94 -13.38 16.61
N ASN A 293 7.97 -14.68 16.30
CA ASN A 293 6.86 -15.58 16.56
C ASN A 293 6.58 -15.72 18.06
N HIS A 294 7.61 -15.94 18.87
CA HIS A 294 7.45 -16.10 20.32
C HIS A 294 6.99 -14.80 20.99
N PHE A 295 7.52 -13.64 20.56
CA PHE A 295 7.08 -12.34 21.05
C PHE A 295 5.59 -12.10 20.72
N THR A 296 5.15 -12.43 19.50
CA THR A 296 3.73 -12.31 19.13
C THR A 296 2.85 -13.16 20.06
N GLU A 297 3.16 -14.44 20.23
CA GLU A 297 2.35 -15.36 21.03
C GLU A 297 2.35 -15.03 22.53
N GLN A 298 3.51 -14.65 23.08
CA GLN A 298 3.68 -14.49 24.53
C GLN A 298 3.58 -13.05 25.01
N CYS A 299 3.97 -12.06 24.19
CA CYS A 299 4.01 -10.65 24.60
C CYS A 299 2.89 -9.82 23.98
N MET A 300 2.31 -10.24 22.84
CA MET A 300 1.19 -9.51 22.20
C MET A 300 -0.17 -10.17 22.41
N GLU A 301 -0.29 -11.49 22.20
CA GLU A 301 -1.59 -12.19 22.20
C GLU A 301 -2.12 -12.56 23.59
N GLN A 302 -1.34 -12.35 24.65
CA GLN A 302 -1.82 -12.56 26.01
C GLN A 302 -2.90 -11.51 26.36
N LYS A 303 -3.92 -11.92 27.11
CA LYS A 303 -5.12 -11.13 27.44
C LYS A 303 -4.86 -9.87 28.31
N ASP A 304 -3.61 -9.54 28.56
CA ASP A 304 -3.20 -8.42 29.40
C ASP A 304 -2.27 -7.50 28.60
N GLU A 305 -2.78 -6.34 28.23
CA GLU A 305 -2.13 -5.33 27.36
C GLU A 305 -0.81 -4.81 27.98
N GLU A 306 -0.60 -5.06 29.28
CA GLU A 306 0.62 -4.72 30.03
C GLU A 306 1.86 -5.55 29.62
N TYR A 307 1.70 -6.63 28.83
CA TYR A 307 2.80 -7.54 28.52
C TYR A 307 3.71 -7.12 27.35
N PHE A 308 3.26 -6.20 26.49
CA PHE A 308 4.01 -5.83 25.27
C PHE A 308 5.43 -5.32 25.56
N ALA A 309 5.58 -4.49 26.60
CA ALA A 309 6.87 -3.95 27.04
C ALA A 309 7.37 -4.58 28.34
N ASN A 310 6.83 -5.75 28.71
CA ASN A 310 7.19 -6.42 29.96
C ASN A 310 8.60 -7.03 29.88
N GLU A 311 9.45 -6.67 30.85
CA GLU A 311 10.84 -7.11 30.93
C GLU A 311 11.00 -8.64 31.04
N ASP A 312 10.09 -9.33 31.72
CA ASP A 312 10.15 -10.78 31.87
C ASP A 312 9.73 -11.47 30.57
N CYS A 313 8.74 -10.92 29.84
CA CYS A 313 8.37 -11.40 28.51
C CYS A 313 9.50 -11.22 27.50
N LEU A 314 10.13 -10.04 27.50
CA LEU A 314 11.27 -9.75 26.63
C LEU A 314 12.44 -10.71 26.88
N LYS A 315 12.76 -10.99 28.15
CA LYS A 315 13.80 -11.96 28.51
C LYS A 315 13.46 -13.37 28.07
N ASP A 316 12.20 -13.77 28.21
CA ASP A 316 11.73 -15.07 27.75
C ASP A 316 11.84 -15.20 26.22
N ALA A 317 11.44 -14.16 25.48
CA ALA A 317 11.58 -14.09 24.02
C ALA A 317 13.05 -14.15 23.58
N PHE A 318 13.95 -13.41 24.23
CA PHE A 318 15.39 -13.51 23.96
C PHE A 318 15.93 -14.91 24.24
N SER A 319 15.55 -15.50 25.37
CA SER A 319 15.97 -16.85 25.76
C SER A 319 15.48 -17.90 24.77
N HIS A 320 14.22 -17.83 24.36
CA HIS A 320 13.63 -18.73 23.35
C HIS A 320 14.39 -18.64 22.01
N ALA A 321 14.66 -17.41 21.57
CA ALA A 321 15.33 -17.14 20.31
C ALA A 321 16.87 -17.32 20.34
N SER A 322 17.45 -17.66 21.50
CA SER A 322 18.90 -17.74 21.70
C SER A 322 19.64 -16.43 21.38
N ILE A 323 19.03 -15.29 21.71
CA ILE A 323 19.58 -13.95 21.51
C ILE A 323 20.21 -13.44 22.81
N ASP A 324 21.44 -12.92 22.73
CA ASP A 324 22.06 -12.22 23.86
C ASP A 324 21.50 -10.81 24.01
N GLN A 325 20.73 -10.59 25.07
CA GLN A 325 20.13 -9.29 25.40
C GLN A 325 21.19 -8.18 25.49
N ALA A 326 22.36 -8.44 26.06
CA ALA A 326 23.39 -7.42 26.24
C ALA A 326 23.90 -6.86 24.89
N THR A 327 23.97 -7.70 23.86
CA THR A 327 24.29 -7.29 22.49
C THR A 327 23.23 -6.35 21.93
N ILE A 328 21.93 -6.64 22.16
CA ILE A 328 20.83 -5.82 21.67
C ILE A 328 20.76 -4.48 22.42
N ASP A 329 20.87 -4.50 23.74
CA ASP A 329 20.91 -3.28 24.56
C ASP A 329 22.07 -2.35 24.15
N ALA A 330 23.23 -2.93 23.84
CA ALA A 330 24.37 -2.18 23.32
C ALA A 330 24.06 -1.56 21.94
N CYS A 331 23.47 -2.31 21.02
CA CYS A 331 23.04 -1.79 19.72
C CYS A 331 22.05 -0.63 19.85
N MET A 332 21.02 -0.79 20.69
CA MET A 332 20.03 0.26 20.92
C MET A 332 20.70 1.52 21.49
N LYS A 333 21.61 1.37 22.45
CA LYS A 333 22.37 2.49 23.01
C LYS A 333 23.30 3.17 22.00
N ASP A 334 23.99 2.40 21.17
CA ASP A 334 24.90 2.90 20.15
C ASP A 334 24.15 3.67 19.05
N SER A 335 22.88 3.32 18.81
CA SER A 335 22.03 4.04 17.86
C SER A 335 21.59 5.42 18.35
N GLY A 336 21.57 5.65 19.66
CA GLY A 336 21.19 6.91 20.31
C GLY A 336 20.34 6.68 21.56
N ASP A 337 20.15 7.74 22.35
CA ASP A 337 19.18 7.69 23.46
C ASP A 337 17.75 7.57 22.92
N ILE A 338 16.81 7.15 23.77
CA ILE A 338 15.37 7.05 23.47
C ILE A 338 14.55 8.07 24.29
N THR A 339 15.19 8.79 25.22
CA THR A 339 14.51 9.71 26.15
C THR A 339 14.83 11.18 25.87
N SER A 340 16.10 11.54 25.73
CA SER A 340 16.54 12.92 25.46
C SER A 340 16.16 13.39 24.06
N ASP A 341 16.10 14.71 23.90
CA ASP A 341 15.91 15.38 22.61
C ASP A 341 17.19 15.29 21.75
N SER A 342 17.52 14.07 21.33
CA SER A 342 18.65 13.75 20.46
C SER A 342 18.21 12.82 19.34
N THR A 343 18.96 12.78 18.26
CA THR A 343 18.70 11.87 17.14
C THR A 343 19.07 10.43 17.53
N ASN A 344 18.21 9.49 17.15
CA ASN A 344 18.53 8.07 17.14
C ASN A 344 18.71 7.65 15.67
N THR A 345 19.91 7.19 15.32
CA THR A 345 20.31 6.93 13.92
C THR A 345 19.45 5.88 13.22
N MET A 346 19.03 4.82 13.92
CA MET A 346 18.21 3.76 13.33
C MET A 346 16.75 4.19 13.21
N LEU A 347 16.20 4.88 14.22
CA LEU A 347 14.84 5.44 14.14
C LEU A 347 14.73 6.53 13.07
N GLU A 348 15.77 7.34 12.90
CA GLU A 348 15.87 8.36 11.86
C GLU A 348 15.87 7.73 10.46
N GLU A 349 16.60 6.62 10.27
CA GLU A 349 16.65 5.88 9.02
C GLU A 349 15.30 5.22 8.71
N ALA A 350 14.66 4.58 9.70
CA ALA A 350 13.32 4.01 9.56
C ALA A 350 12.27 5.07 9.18
N MET A 351 12.27 6.23 9.85
CA MET A 351 11.38 7.35 9.53
C MET A 351 11.61 7.88 8.10
N LYS A 352 12.87 8.04 7.68
CA LYS A 352 13.20 8.47 6.31
C LYS A 352 12.78 7.45 5.26
N SER A 353 12.86 6.15 5.57
CA SER A 353 12.43 5.11 4.64
C SER A 353 10.93 5.21 4.32
N VAL A 354 10.09 5.61 5.28
CA VAL A 354 8.66 5.82 5.04
C VAL A 354 8.44 6.92 4.00
N GLU A 355 9.17 8.04 4.11
CA GLU A 355 9.07 9.15 3.16
C GLU A 355 9.66 8.80 1.79
N GLU A 356 10.84 8.18 1.76
CA GLU A 356 11.58 7.86 0.53
C GLU A 356 10.82 6.87 -0.36
N TYR A 357 10.17 5.87 0.24
CA TYR A 357 9.41 4.84 -0.48
C TYR A 357 7.91 5.15 -0.54
N GLY A 358 7.44 6.22 0.11
CA GLY A 358 6.03 6.59 0.22
C GLY A 358 5.17 5.52 0.92
N ALA A 359 5.75 4.82 1.90
CA ALA A 359 5.13 3.74 2.67
C ALA A 359 4.35 4.27 3.88
N PHE A 360 3.44 5.23 3.64
CA PHE A 360 2.72 5.93 4.71
C PHE A 360 1.67 5.05 5.42
N GLU A 361 1.23 3.96 4.79
CA GLU A 361 0.32 2.97 5.37
C GLU A 361 1.10 1.82 6.03
N SER A 362 0.56 1.26 7.11
CA SER A 362 1.14 0.08 7.76
C SER A 362 0.08 -1.03 7.87
N PRO A 363 0.29 -2.23 7.28
CA PRO A 363 1.49 -2.60 6.51
C PRO A 363 1.50 -2.06 5.08
N THR A 364 2.70 -1.84 4.53
CA THR A 364 2.94 -1.57 3.09
C THR A 364 3.92 -2.60 2.54
N VAL A 365 3.66 -3.12 1.33
CA VAL A 365 4.53 -4.08 0.66
C VAL A 365 4.92 -3.56 -0.71
N LEU A 366 6.22 -3.51 -1.00
CA LEU A 366 6.74 -3.26 -2.34
C LEU A 366 7.38 -4.54 -2.86
N VAL A 367 7.15 -4.86 -4.14
CA VAL A 367 7.88 -5.94 -4.83
C VAL A 367 8.64 -5.33 -6.02
N ASN A 368 9.97 -5.46 -6.02
CA ASN A 368 10.88 -4.76 -6.93
C ASN A 368 10.60 -3.25 -7.03
N GLY A 369 10.44 -2.59 -5.87
CA GLY A 369 10.21 -1.14 -5.76
C GLY A 369 8.79 -0.67 -6.13
N VAL A 370 7.87 -1.58 -6.50
CA VAL A 370 6.48 -1.23 -6.82
C VAL A 370 5.56 -1.61 -5.68
N PRO A 371 4.77 -0.66 -5.14
CA PRO A 371 3.84 -0.97 -4.06
C PRO A 371 2.74 -1.89 -4.58
N LEU A 372 2.44 -2.92 -3.80
CA LEU A 372 1.27 -3.75 -4.02
C LEU A 372 0.03 -2.97 -3.59
N THR A 373 -0.51 -2.21 -4.53
CA THR A 373 -1.73 -1.44 -4.33
C THR A 373 -2.92 -2.36 -4.57
N TRP A 374 -3.93 -2.29 -3.70
CA TRP A 374 -5.22 -2.93 -3.93
C TRP A 374 -5.20 -4.48 -3.82
N ASN A 375 -5.35 -4.99 -2.61
CA ASN A 375 -5.86 -6.32 -2.22
C ASN A 375 -5.60 -6.55 -0.72
N ALA A 376 -6.17 -7.60 -0.14
CA ALA A 376 -5.73 -8.06 1.17
C ALA A 376 -4.24 -8.47 1.09
N LEU A 377 -3.43 -7.92 1.98
CA LEU A 377 -2.03 -8.31 2.15
C LEU A 377 -2.02 -9.68 2.83
N THR A 378 -1.84 -10.70 2.01
CA THR A 378 -1.81 -12.11 2.45
C THR A 378 -0.55 -12.76 1.90
N PRO A 379 -0.04 -13.82 2.55
CA PRO A 379 1.07 -14.58 2.01
C PRO A 379 0.84 -15.03 0.56
N LYS A 380 -0.41 -15.35 0.21
CA LYS A 380 -0.79 -15.75 -1.14
C LYS A 380 -0.64 -14.62 -2.16
N THR A 381 -1.17 -13.44 -1.87
CA THR A 381 -1.14 -12.31 -2.81
C THR A 381 0.28 -11.80 -3.03
N VAL A 382 1.09 -11.76 -1.97
CA VAL A 382 2.50 -11.36 -2.07
C VAL A 382 3.33 -12.40 -2.83
N PHE A 383 3.08 -13.70 -2.61
CA PHE A 383 3.78 -14.77 -3.33
C PHE A 383 3.42 -14.82 -4.83
N ASP A 384 2.16 -14.57 -5.19
CA ASP A 384 1.70 -14.47 -6.58
C ASP A 384 2.46 -13.35 -7.33
N VAL A 385 2.52 -12.16 -6.72
CA VAL A 385 3.27 -11.02 -7.26
C VAL A 385 4.76 -11.32 -7.36
N TYR A 386 5.34 -11.93 -6.32
CA TYR A 386 6.73 -12.39 -6.34
C TYR A 386 7.03 -13.28 -7.55
N CYS A 387 6.12 -14.20 -7.90
CA CYS A 387 6.31 -15.09 -9.03
C CYS A 387 6.19 -14.39 -10.39
N HIS A 388 5.37 -13.35 -10.49
CA HIS A 388 5.30 -12.48 -11.67
C HIS A 388 6.46 -11.47 -11.77
N ALA A 389 7.25 -11.30 -10.71
CA ALA A 389 8.36 -10.37 -10.63
C ALA A 389 9.66 -10.85 -11.29
N TRP A 390 9.62 -11.97 -12.02
CA TRP A 390 10.77 -12.59 -12.67
C TRP A 390 10.76 -12.45 -14.18
N GLU A 391 11.96 -12.38 -14.77
CA GLU A 391 12.13 -12.63 -16.20
C GLU A 391 11.59 -14.01 -16.59
N TYR A 392 11.08 -14.14 -17.82
CA TYR A 392 10.50 -15.39 -18.31
C TYR A 392 11.49 -16.57 -18.17
N GLY A 393 11.05 -17.61 -17.47
CA GLY A 393 11.84 -18.82 -17.24
C GLY A 393 12.90 -18.72 -16.13
N MET A 394 12.97 -17.59 -15.42
CA MET A 394 13.96 -17.37 -14.34
C MET A 394 13.37 -17.55 -12.94
N ALA A 395 12.05 -17.69 -12.82
CA ALA A 395 11.38 -17.85 -11.53
C ALA A 395 11.82 -19.14 -10.80
N PRO A 396 11.82 -19.16 -9.45
CA PRO A 396 12.13 -20.36 -8.68
C PRO A 396 11.12 -21.50 -8.91
N HIS A 397 11.55 -22.73 -8.66
CA HIS A 397 10.69 -23.92 -8.76
C HIS A 397 9.39 -23.81 -7.93
N ALA A 398 9.45 -23.13 -6.78
CA ALA A 398 8.30 -22.86 -5.94
C ALA A 398 7.17 -22.13 -6.68
N CYS A 399 7.49 -21.19 -7.58
CA CYS A 399 6.48 -20.50 -8.38
C CYS A 399 5.71 -21.45 -9.28
N TYR A 400 6.43 -22.29 -10.03
CA TYR A 400 5.79 -23.27 -10.93
C TYR A 400 4.97 -24.34 -10.21
N LYS A 401 5.25 -24.59 -8.92
CA LYS A 401 4.54 -25.60 -8.12
C LYS A 401 3.41 -25.05 -7.28
N CYS A 402 3.60 -23.87 -6.68
CA CYS A 402 2.78 -23.43 -5.56
C CYS A 402 1.95 -22.16 -5.82
N GLU A 403 2.26 -21.38 -6.86
CA GLU A 403 1.59 -20.09 -7.16
C GLU A 403 0.05 -20.22 -7.26
N PHE A 404 -0.41 -21.31 -7.87
CA PHE A 404 -1.83 -21.58 -8.09
C PHE A 404 -2.48 -22.48 -7.04
N CYS A 405 -1.80 -22.83 -5.95
CA CYS A 405 -2.44 -23.55 -4.85
C CYS A 405 -3.40 -22.61 -4.08
N GLY A 406 -4.39 -23.20 -3.40
CA GLY A 406 -5.24 -22.44 -2.48
C GLY A 406 -4.47 -21.85 -1.29
N ASP A 407 -3.42 -22.55 -0.84
CA ASP A 407 -2.48 -22.12 0.18
C ASP A 407 -1.03 -22.39 -0.29
N PRO A 408 -0.34 -21.36 -0.81
CA PRO A 408 1.04 -21.51 -1.26
C PRO A 408 2.02 -21.74 -0.10
N VAL A 409 1.72 -21.26 1.12
CA VAL A 409 2.58 -21.48 2.29
C VAL A 409 2.62 -22.97 2.61
N ALA A 410 1.45 -23.61 2.69
CA ALA A 410 1.36 -25.06 2.92
C ALA A 410 1.99 -25.89 1.80
N CYS A 411 1.87 -25.46 0.54
CA CYS A 411 2.54 -26.12 -0.58
C CYS A 411 4.07 -26.06 -0.48
N ILE A 412 4.61 -24.89 -0.15
CA ILE A 412 6.06 -24.65 -0.03
C ILE A 412 6.65 -25.42 1.15
N ALA A 413 5.89 -25.57 2.23
CA ALA A 413 6.31 -26.30 3.43
C ALA A 413 6.47 -27.83 3.23
N ARG A 414 5.93 -28.40 2.14
CA ARG A 414 5.97 -29.85 1.87
C ARG A 414 7.23 -30.25 1.11
N ASP A 415 7.72 -31.45 1.38
CA ASP A 415 8.80 -32.10 0.62
C ASP A 415 8.32 -33.46 0.05
N PRO A 416 8.12 -33.58 -1.29
CA PRO A 416 8.27 -32.52 -2.29
C PRO A 416 7.14 -31.49 -2.24
N MET A 417 7.39 -30.28 -2.76
CA MET A 417 6.37 -29.23 -2.90
C MET A 417 5.20 -29.72 -3.76
N GLU A 418 3.99 -29.70 -3.19
CA GLU A 418 2.78 -30.23 -3.83
C GLU A 418 1.52 -29.50 -3.35
N CYS A 419 0.66 -29.07 -4.29
CA CYS A 419 -0.68 -28.56 -3.98
C CYS A 419 -1.60 -29.71 -3.60
N HIS A 420 -2.34 -29.56 -2.50
CA HIS A 420 -3.42 -30.46 -2.12
C HIS A 420 -4.80 -29.83 -2.43
N PRO A 421 -5.84 -30.63 -2.73
CA PRO A 421 -7.18 -30.13 -3.01
C PRO A 421 -7.84 -29.38 -1.84
N ASP A 422 -7.34 -29.57 -0.62
CA ASP A 422 -7.87 -28.96 0.60
C ASP A 422 -7.07 -27.71 1.03
N ASP A 423 -6.04 -27.34 0.28
CA ASP A 423 -5.28 -26.12 0.52
C ASP A 423 -6.18 -24.89 0.41
N GLY A 424 -6.17 -24.04 1.44
CA GLY A 424 -6.98 -22.81 1.47
C GLY A 424 -8.48 -23.02 1.61
N LYS A 425 -8.96 -24.25 1.88
CA LYS A 425 -10.37 -24.46 2.24
C LYS A 425 -10.61 -24.04 3.68
N GLU A 426 -11.42 -23.00 3.86
CA GLU A 426 -12.02 -22.74 5.17
C GLU A 426 -12.86 -23.96 5.60
N PRO A 427 -12.80 -24.37 6.86
CA PRO A 427 -13.72 -25.38 7.38
C PRO A 427 -15.15 -24.90 7.14
N GLU A 428 -16.03 -25.74 6.61
CA GLU A 428 -17.45 -25.41 6.53
C GLU A 428 -17.94 -25.00 7.92
N ASP A 429 -18.65 -23.87 8.01
CA ASP A 429 -19.29 -23.43 9.26
C ASP A 429 -20.01 -24.62 9.89
N GLY A 430 -19.51 -25.06 11.04
CA GLY A 430 -20.17 -26.11 11.81
C GLY A 430 -21.62 -25.70 12.05
N PRO A 431 -22.58 -26.66 12.08
CA PRO A 431 -23.97 -26.32 12.32
C PRO A 431 -24.07 -25.46 13.59
N SER A 432 -24.70 -24.28 13.46
CA SER A 432 -24.90 -23.36 14.58
C SER A 432 -25.38 -24.15 15.79
N PRO A 433 -24.88 -23.86 17.01
CA PRO A 433 -25.26 -24.63 18.20
C PRO A 433 -26.78 -24.67 18.30
N SER A 434 -27.36 -25.84 18.02
CA SER A 434 -28.77 -26.05 18.24
C SER A 434 -29.05 -25.73 19.70
N PRO A 435 -30.12 -24.98 20.03
CA PRO A 435 -30.39 -24.62 21.42
C PRO A 435 -30.46 -25.91 22.22
N SER A 436 -29.51 -26.07 23.15
CA SER A 436 -29.41 -27.25 23.99
C SER A 436 -30.76 -27.45 24.66
N LYS A 437 -31.45 -28.54 24.31
CA LYS A 437 -32.58 -29.03 25.11
C LYS A 437 -32.00 -29.45 26.46
N GLY A 438 -31.99 -28.53 27.40
CA GLY A 438 -31.69 -28.81 28.79
C GLY A 438 -32.60 -29.94 29.25
N SER A 439 -31.98 -31.04 29.66
CA SER A 439 -32.64 -32.13 30.37
C SER A 439 -33.01 -31.65 31.77
N GLY A 440 -34.10 -30.90 31.87
CA GLY A 440 -34.72 -30.51 33.13
C GLY A 440 -35.78 -31.52 33.54
N SER A 441 -35.43 -32.38 34.50
CA SER A 441 -36.37 -33.25 35.20
C SER A 441 -37.56 -32.44 35.74
N GLY A 442 -38.78 -32.90 35.44
CA GLY A 442 -40.00 -32.21 35.83
C GLY A 442 -40.23 -32.15 37.33
N LYS A 443 -40.71 -30.99 37.79
CA LYS A 443 -41.69 -30.83 38.87
C LYS A 443 -42.50 -29.57 38.56
N GLY A 444 -43.80 -29.76 38.34
CA GLY A 444 -44.70 -28.72 37.89
C GLY A 444 -45.05 -27.70 38.96
N MET A 445 -45.46 -26.51 38.51
CA MET A 445 -46.52 -25.78 39.19
C MET A 445 -47.35 -24.97 38.19
N LYS A 446 -48.64 -24.93 38.49
CA LYS A 446 -49.73 -24.49 37.63
C LYS A 446 -49.80 -22.97 37.53
N GLY A 447 -50.09 -22.50 36.32
CA GLY A 447 -51.29 -21.68 36.09
C GLY A 447 -51.20 -20.17 36.29
N ARG A 448 -51.61 -19.50 35.21
CA ARG A 448 -52.22 -18.16 35.10
C ARG A 448 -51.28 -17.08 34.57
N HIS A 449 -51.80 -16.36 33.56
CA HIS A 449 -51.21 -15.26 32.79
C HIS A 449 -50.59 -15.60 31.42
N TRP A 450 -51.26 -16.45 30.63
CA TRP A 450 -51.06 -16.52 29.18
C TRP A 450 -52.16 -15.71 28.49
N GLY A 451 -51.86 -14.46 28.12
CA GLY A 451 -52.84 -13.57 27.48
C GLY A 451 -52.31 -12.18 27.13
N TRP A 452 -51.13 -11.78 27.61
CA TRP A 452 -50.55 -10.45 27.35
C TRP A 452 -49.28 -10.45 26.49
N PHE A 453 -48.76 -11.60 26.08
CA PHE A 453 -47.51 -11.66 25.30
C PHE A 453 -47.72 -11.60 23.78
N PHE A 454 -48.90 -11.97 23.28
CA PHE A 454 -49.18 -12.00 21.83
C PHE A 454 -49.57 -10.65 21.21
N VAL A 455 -49.96 -9.65 22.03
CA VAL A 455 -50.29 -8.31 21.51
C VAL A 455 -49.03 -7.43 21.41
N PHE A 456 -48.00 -7.67 22.22
CA PHE A 456 -46.76 -6.88 22.20
C PHE A 456 -45.84 -7.23 21.01
N CYS A 457 -45.83 -8.49 20.55
CA CYS A 457 -45.00 -8.91 19.41
C CYS A 457 -45.48 -8.34 18.06
N CYS A 458 -46.78 -8.10 17.89
CA CYS A 458 -47.31 -7.52 16.65
C CYS A 458 -47.04 -6.00 16.54
N MET A 459 -46.92 -5.29 17.67
CA MET A 459 -46.55 -3.86 17.69
C MET A 459 -45.05 -3.65 17.49
N ALA A 460 -44.20 -4.59 17.95
CA ALA A 460 -42.76 -4.57 17.73
C ALA A 460 -42.38 -4.86 16.26
N GLY A 461 -43.14 -5.71 15.56
CA GLY A 461 -42.91 -6.01 14.14
C GLY A 461 -43.19 -4.82 13.21
N ALA A 462 -44.20 -4.01 13.51
CA ALA A 462 -44.50 -2.80 12.73
C ALA A 462 -43.48 -1.67 13.01
N GLY A 463 -43.03 -1.52 14.26
CA GLY A 463 -41.99 -0.55 14.63
C GLY A 463 -40.61 -0.89 14.03
N GLY A 464 -40.23 -2.18 14.02
CA GLY A 464 -38.98 -2.65 13.42
C GLY A 464 -38.94 -2.48 11.90
N TYR A 465 -40.06 -2.72 11.21
CA TYR A 465 -40.14 -2.54 9.76
C TYR A 465 -40.10 -1.07 9.33
N VAL A 466 -40.71 -0.17 10.11
CA VAL A 466 -40.64 1.28 9.85
C VAL A 466 -39.25 1.84 10.19
N TYR A 467 -38.59 1.35 11.26
CA TYR A 467 -37.21 1.72 11.58
C TYR A 467 -36.21 1.25 10.51
N TYR A 468 -36.35 0.01 10.04
CA TYR A 468 -35.53 -0.55 8.96
C TYR A 468 -35.71 0.19 7.63
N LYS A 469 -36.96 0.49 7.25
CA LYS A 469 -37.25 1.20 5.99
C LYS A 469 -36.76 2.65 6.01
N LYS A 470 -36.85 3.34 7.16
CA LYS A 470 -36.34 4.71 7.31
C LYS A 470 -34.80 4.78 7.28
N ARG A 471 -34.11 3.68 7.62
CA ARG A 471 -32.64 3.55 7.51
C ARG A 471 -32.16 3.22 6.10
N MET A 472 -33.01 2.62 5.25
CA MET A 472 -32.68 2.34 3.85
C MET A 472 -32.97 3.53 2.92
N GLU A 473 -33.83 4.46 3.32
CA GLU A 473 -34.12 5.71 2.58
C GLU A 473 -33.15 6.86 2.92
N GLY A 474 -32.35 6.73 3.98
CA GLY A 474 -31.17 7.58 4.25
C GLY A 474 -29.91 6.80 3.88
N GLY A 475 -29.38 7.07 2.70
CA GLY A 475 -28.36 6.22 2.07
C GLY A 475 -27.00 6.26 2.75
N ASP A 476 -26.76 5.32 3.66
CA ASP A 476 -25.42 4.91 4.08
C ASP A 476 -25.29 3.39 3.84
N GLY A 477 -24.95 3.04 2.59
CA GLY A 477 -24.64 1.67 2.18
C GLY A 477 -23.15 1.37 2.38
N PHE A 478 -22.85 0.20 2.94
CA PHE A 478 -21.52 -0.35 3.21
C PHE A 478 -20.65 0.49 4.16
N GLY A 479 -20.58 0.04 5.42
CA GLY A 479 -19.72 0.63 6.43
C GLY A 479 -18.25 0.49 6.07
N SER A 480 -17.67 1.56 5.50
CA SER A 480 -16.28 1.91 5.73
C SER A 480 -16.17 2.37 7.18
N TYR A 481 -15.37 1.69 8.00
CA TYR A 481 -14.94 2.25 9.28
C TYR A 481 -14.19 3.55 8.97
N THR A 482 -14.68 4.68 9.46
CA THR A 482 -14.00 5.97 9.28
C THR A 482 -13.18 6.30 10.51
N LEU A 483 -12.10 7.07 10.33
CA LEU A 483 -11.28 7.62 11.41
C LEU A 483 -12.09 8.38 12.48
N ALA A 484 -13.30 8.84 12.18
CA ALA A 484 -14.19 9.49 13.14
C ALA A 484 -14.77 8.52 14.19
N ASP A 485 -14.89 7.23 13.86
CA ASP A 485 -15.40 6.20 14.79
C ASP A 485 -14.35 5.80 15.83
N ALA A 486 -13.05 6.00 15.55
CA ALA A 486 -11.96 5.74 16.47
C ALA A 486 -11.81 6.79 17.59
N PHE A 487 -12.34 8.02 17.39
CA PHE A 487 -12.22 9.11 18.35
C PHE A 487 -13.45 9.31 19.25
N MET A 488 -14.52 8.52 19.08
CA MET A 488 -15.77 8.69 19.84
C MET A 488 -16.10 7.58 20.84
N SER A 489 -15.24 6.57 21.04
CA SER A 489 -15.36 5.68 22.21
C SER A 489 -14.47 6.18 23.35
N ASP A 490 -14.94 7.21 24.05
CA ASP A 490 -14.83 7.34 25.52
C ASP A 490 -15.35 8.72 25.95
N SER A 491 -16.67 8.79 26.10
CA SER A 491 -17.32 9.74 26.99
C SER A 491 -18.57 9.10 27.60
N ALA A 492 -18.36 8.40 28.71
CA ALA A 492 -19.38 8.12 29.72
C ALA A 492 -18.74 8.04 31.11
#